data_AF-A0A9D7I1M0-F1
#
_entry.id   AF-A0A9D7I1M0-F1
#
_cell.length_a   1.000
_cell.length_b   1.000
_cell.length_c   1.000
_cell.angle_alpha   90.00
_cell.angle_beta   90.00
_cell.angle_gamma   90.00
#
_symmetry.space_group_name_H-M   'P 1'
#
loop_
_entity.id
_entity.type
_entity.pdbx_description
1 polymer ?
#
loop_
_entity_poly.entity_id
_entity_poly.type
_entity_poly.pdbx_seq_one_letter_code
_entity_poly.pdbx_strand_id
1 'polypeptide(L)'
;MDKGKNIIIISDGTGRTAKRLLDAVLSQYDNLKIAFHIKKTYQGITTKEQIDAIVSEITDDYLVVYSIISIEHGEYFHELLDSKGILHLNVLRPMIKTLSKFLGVHPQYRPGLLQIIDDRYYRKLDAIGYTVEHDDGRGHRIEEADIVLVGLSRTCKTPISMYLACNFGLKVVNIPIISEEPYGAQLVSRTNKAPKQSVIGLMIDANELARVREERASLLMGSKDNRHAIMNYHDITQVRGELRFCRMLFAKQGWETVDVTRRAIEEVGAEILDRLKISVDMTPEM
;
A
#
# COMPACT_ATOMS: atom_id res chain seq x y z
N MET A 1 21.01 -2.55 -41.88
CA MET A 1 20.92 -2.96 -40.46
C MET A 1 21.08 -1.69 -39.64
N ASP A 2 20.01 -1.23 -39.03
CA ASP A 2 20.04 0.01 -38.24
C ASP A 2 20.88 -0.26 -36.99
N LYS A 3 22.09 0.33 -36.91
CA LYS A 3 22.99 0.15 -35.75
C LYS A 3 22.46 1.02 -34.60
N GLY A 4 21.44 0.52 -33.92
CA GLY A 4 20.89 1.18 -32.74
C GLY A 4 21.94 1.38 -31.65
N LYS A 5 21.85 2.48 -30.91
CA LYS A 5 22.74 2.80 -29.79
C LYS A 5 22.44 1.90 -28.58
N ASN A 6 23.47 1.36 -27.95
CA ASN A 6 23.31 0.43 -26.84
C ASN A 6 23.44 1.16 -25.49
N ILE A 7 22.52 0.89 -24.58
CA ILE A 7 22.52 1.44 -23.23
C ILE A 7 22.51 0.29 -22.22
N ILE A 8 23.33 0.39 -21.18
CA ILE A 8 23.35 -0.52 -20.03
C ILE A 8 23.02 0.29 -18.78
N ILE A 9 22.21 -0.32 -17.91
CA ILE A 9 21.85 0.24 -16.60
C ILE A 9 22.56 -0.55 -15.50
N ILE A 10 23.19 0.13 -14.54
CA ILE A 10 23.88 -0.52 -13.40
C ILE A 10 23.46 0.15 -12.10
N SER A 11 23.18 -0.64 -11.06
CA SER A 11 22.81 -0.09 -9.75
C SER A 11 23.25 -0.98 -8.61
N ASP A 12 23.56 -0.34 -7.48
CA ASP A 12 23.73 -1.00 -6.17
C ASP A 12 22.39 -1.42 -5.53
N GLY A 13 21.26 -1.01 -6.10
CA GLY A 13 19.90 -1.47 -5.79
C GLY A 13 19.24 -2.10 -7.02
N THR A 14 18.01 -1.68 -7.35
CA THR A 14 17.19 -2.29 -8.42
C THR A 14 17.42 -1.69 -9.82
N GLY A 15 18.07 -0.53 -9.93
CA GLY A 15 18.23 0.20 -11.20
C GLY A 15 16.98 0.91 -11.72
N ARG A 16 15.83 0.81 -11.02
CA ARG A 16 14.56 1.45 -11.44
C ARG A 16 14.67 2.97 -11.53
N THR A 17 15.37 3.61 -10.60
CA THR A 17 15.53 5.07 -10.60
C THR A 17 16.29 5.56 -11.83
N ALA A 18 17.41 4.92 -12.14
CA ALA A 18 18.18 5.21 -13.36
C ALA A 18 17.35 4.98 -14.62
N LYS A 19 16.58 3.89 -14.67
CA LYS A 19 15.68 3.61 -15.80
C LYS A 19 14.60 4.68 -15.97
N ARG A 20 13.87 5.04 -14.90
CA ARG A 20 12.80 6.06 -14.96
C ARG A 20 13.33 7.42 -15.43
N LEU A 21 14.48 7.85 -14.92
CA LEU A 21 15.12 9.09 -15.36
C LEU A 21 15.56 9.01 -16.82
N LEU A 22 16.16 7.88 -17.22
CA LEU A 22 16.55 7.66 -18.60
C LEU A 22 15.34 7.69 -19.54
N ASP A 23 14.26 6.96 -19.22
CA ASP A 23 13.03 6.93 -20.01
C ASP A 23 12.42 8.35 -20.16
N ALA A 24 12.39 9.14 -19.08
CA ALA A 24 11.90 10.52 -19.11
C ALA A 24 12.76 11.48 -19.95
N VAL A 25 14.08 11.26 -19.99
CA VAL A 25 14.99 12.04 -20.84
C VAL A 25 14.87 11.58 -22.29
N LEU A 26 14.81 10.27 -22.54
CA LEU A 26 14.68 9.70 -23.88
C LEU A 26 13.37 10.12 -24.57
N SER A 27 12.28 10.34 -23.82
CA SER A 27 11.02 10.84 -24.40
C SER A 27 11.14 12.21 -25.06
N GLN A 28 12.19 12.99 -24.74
CA GLN A 28 12.47 14.26 -25.42
C GLN A 28 13.06 14.05 -26.84
N TYR A 29 13.48 12.83 -27.17
CA TYR A 29 14.08 12.44 -28.43
C TYR A 29 13.14 11.60 -29.30
N ASP A 30 11.88 11.37 -28.89
CA ASP A 30 10.92 10.49 -29.57
C ASP A 30 10.65 10.87 -31.04
N ASN A 31 10.80 12.15 -31.41
CA ASN A 31 10.63 12.63 -32.78
C ASN A 31 11.86 12.40 -33.68
N LEU A 32 12.99 11.99 -33.10
CA LEU A 32 14.22 11.69 -33.81
C LEU A 32 14.22 10.20 -34.12
N LYS A 33 14.36 9.82 -35.39
CA LYS A 33 14.41 8.41 -35.84
C LYS A 33 15.72 7.73 -35.42
N ILE A 34 16.04 7.73 -34.12
CA ILE A 34 17.25 7.17 -33.53
C ILE A 34 16.86 5.89 -32.80
N ALA A 35 17.30 4.74 -33.31
CA ALA A 35 17.14 3.48 -32.60
C ALA A 35 18.09 3.43 -31.39
N PHE A 36 17.56 3.10 -30.21
CA PHE A 36 18.34 2.79 -29.02
C PHE A 36 17.79 1.54 -28.33
N HIS A 37 18.64 0.82 -27.61
CA HIS A 37 18.28 -0.42 -26.92
C HIS A 37 18.88 -0.47 -25.52
N ILE A 38 18.02 -0.66 -24.52
CA ILE A 38 18.47 -1.03 -23.17
C ILE A 38 18.79 -2.53 -23.21
N LYS A 39 20.08 -2.86 -23.26
CA LYS A 39 20.54 -4.26 -23.46
C LYS A 39 20.47 -5.09 -22.20
N LYS A 40 20.85 -4.50 -21.06
CA LYS A 40 20.94 -5.21 -19.78
C LYS A 40 20.80 -4.23 -18.62
N THR A 41 20.27 -4.72 -17.51
CA THR A 41 20.21 -4.01 -16.24
C THR A 41 20.87 -4.89 -15.18
N TYR A 42 21.98 -4.43 -14.63
CA TYR A 42 22.67 -5.06 -13.51
C TYR A 42 22.18 -4.46 -12.20
N GLN A 43 21.80 -5.32 -11.25
CA GLN A 43 21.20 -4.95 -9.98
C GLN A 43 22.03 -5.51 -8.82
N GLY A 44 21.99 -4.87 -7.66
CA GLY A 44 22.67 -5.33 -6.45
C GLY A 44 24.21 -5.30 -6.54
N ILE A 45 24.77 -4.40 -7.36
CA ILE A 45 26.22 -4.28 -7.54
C ILE A 45 26.83 -3.52 -6.37
N THR A 46 27.46 -4.27 -5.47
CA THR A 46 27.90 -3.79 -4.16
C THR A 46 29.35 -4.11 -3.84
N THR A 47 30.10 -4.77 -4.73
CA THR A 47 31.54 -5.03 -4.54
C THR A 47 32.36 -4.63 -5.77
N LYS A 48 33.67 -4.42 -5.57
CA LYS A 48 34.61 -4.08 -6.66
C LYS A 48 34.78 -5.22 -7.65
N GLU A 49 34.76 -6.47 -7.20
CA GLU A 49 34.87 -7.65 -8.06
C GLU A 49 33.67 -7.77 -9.01
N GLN A 50 32.46 -7.46 -8.52
CA GLN A 50 31.26 -7.40 -9.37
C GLN A 50 31.37 -6.27 -10.40
N ILE A 51 31.88 -5.12 -9.99
CA ILE A 51 32.17 -4.00 -10.88
C ILE A 51 33.15 -4.43 -11.98
N ASP A 52 34.27 -5.04 -11.63
CA ASP A 52 35.32 -5.44 -12.56
C ASP A 52 34.79 -6.46 -13.58
N ALA A 53 34.03 -7.45 -13.10
CA ALA A 53 33.38 -8.43 -13.96
C ALA A 53 32.45 -7.76 -14.98
N ILE A 54 31.62 -6.82 -14.55
CA ILE A 54 30.70 -6.11 -15.44
C ILE A 54 31.46 -5.23 -16.44
N VAL A 55 32.44 -4.45 -15.99
CA VAL A 55 33.21 -3.54 -16.87
C VAL A 55 34.11 -4.31 -17.83
N SER A 56 34.43 -5.58 -17.56
CA SER A 56 35.11 -6.45 -18.52
C SER A 56 34.23 -6.83 -19.72
N GLU A 57 32.91 -6.84 -19.56
CA GLU A 57 31.92 -7.17 -20.61
C GLU A 57 31.46 -5.93 -21.41
N ILE A 58 31.81 -4.71 -20.97
CA ILE A 58 31.34 -3.46 -21.58
C ILE A 58 32.40 -2.90 -22.53
N THR A 59 31.97 -2.60 -23.76
CA THR A 59 32.75 -1.95 -24.80
C THR A 59 32.39 -0.47 -24.95
N ASP A 60 33.20 0.29 -25.70
CA ASP A 60 33.09 1.74 -25.91
C ASP A 60 31.87 2.18 -26.75
N ASP A 61 31.14 1.24 -27.38
CA ASP A 61 29.89 1.50 -28.10
C ASP A 61 28.66 1.61 -27.18
N TYR A 62 28.82 1.36 -25.88
CA TYR A 62 27.76 1.47 -24.88
C TYR A 62 27.73 2.84 -24.18
N LEU A 63 26.52 3.32 -23.90
CA LEU A 63 26.28 4.29 -22.82
C LEU A 63 25.99 3.53 -21.52
N VAL A 64 26.73 3.83 -20.46
CA VAL A 64 26.49 3.28 -19.12
C VAL A 64 25.79 4.30 -18.24
N VAL A 65 24.51 4.05 -17.95
CA VAL A 65 23.73 4.86 -17.00
C VAL A 65 23.69 4.12 -15.67
N TYR A 66 24.17 4.73 -14.60
CA TYR A 66 24.23 4.03 -13.31
C TYR A 66 23.74 4.85 -12.13
N SER A 67 23.29 4.13 -11.11
CA SER A 67 22.87 4.67 -9.82
C SER A 67 23.54 3.87 -8.71
N ILE A 68 24.80 4.21 -8.45
CA ILE A 68 25.60 3.73 -7.32
C ILE A 68 25.72 4.89 -6.33
N ILE A 69 25.27 4.66 -5.10
CA ILE A 69 25.21 5.64 -4.01
C ILE A 69 26.48 5.60 -3.17
N SER A 70 27.09 4.43 -2.98
CA SER A 70 28.38 4.29 -2.29
C SER A 70 29.42 5.21 -2.97
N ILE A 71 30.05 6.09 -2.19
CA ILE A 71 31.09 7.00 -2.71
C ILE A 71 32.26 6.19 -3.26
N GLU A 72 32.78 5.25 -2.46
CA GLU A 72 33.94 4.43 -2.83
C GLU A 72 33.68 3.63 -4.11
N HIS A 73 32.55 2.92 -4.19
CA HIS A 73 32.23 2.12 -5.37
C HIS A 73 31.86 2.99 -6.57
N GLY A 74 31.18 4.12 -6.35
CA GLY A 74 30.81 5.03 -7.42
C GLY A 74 32.03 5.72 -8.05
N GLU A 75 33.03 6.08 -7.25
CA GLU A 75 34.30 6.65 -7.74
C GLU A 75 35.14 5.60 -8.44
N TYR A 76 35.29 4.41 -7.85
CA TYR A 76 35.97 3.29 -8.50
C TYR A 76 35.35 2.94 -9.86
N PHE A 77 34.01 2.87 -9.92
CA PHE A 77 33.28 2.57 -11.14
C PHE A 77 33.45 3.66 -12.21
N HIS A 78 33.43 4.93 -11.79
CA HIS A 78 33.68 6.08 -12.66
C HIS A 78 35.07 6.03 -13.28
N GLU A 79 36.12 5.89 -12.46
CA GLU A 79 37.51 5.86 -12.91
C GLU A 79 37.77 4.69 -13.88
N LEU A 80 37.21 3.52 -13.58
CA LEU A 80 37.38 2.35 -14.43
C LEU A 80 36.73 2.53 -15.82
N LEU A 81 35.52 3.09 -15.89
CA LEU A 81 34.85 3.37 -17.16
C LEU A 81 35.54 4.49 -17.94
N ASP A 82 35.98 5.55 -17.25
CA ASP A 82 36.67 6.69 -17.84
C ASP A 82 38.02 6.27 -18.46
N SER A 83 38.78 5.42 -17.75
CA SER A 83 40.04 4.87 -18.26
C SER A 83 39.90 4.04 -19.55
N LYS A 84 38.70 3.50 -19.81
CA LYS A 84 38.36 2.75 -21.03
C LYS A 84 37.69 3.59 -22.11
N GLY A 85 37.47 4.89 -21.87
CA GLY A 85 36.77 5.77 -22.80
C GLY A 85 35.29 5.44 -22.98
N ILE A 86 34.67 4.73 -22.04
CA ILE A 86 33.25 4.36 -22.11
C ILE A 86 32.40 5.56 -21.68
N LEU A 87 31.40 5.94 -22.48
CA LEU A 87 30.49 7.03 -22.11
C LEU A 87 29.59 6.62 -20.94
N HIS A 88 29.55 7.41 -19.87
CA HIS A 88 28.84 7.02 -18.66
C HIS A 88 28.29 8.18 -17.83
N LEU A 89 27.28 7.91 -17.00
CA LEU A 89 26.64 8.91 -16.14
C LEU A 89 26.11 8.29 -14.84
N ASN A 90 26.50 8.86 -13.68
CA ASN A 90 25.81 8.62 -12.41
C ASN A 90 24.61 9.58 -12.29
N VAL A 91 23.39 9.05 -12.36
CA VAL A 91 22.17 9.89 -12.38
C VAL A 91 21.85 10.54 -11.03
N LEU A 92 22.35 9.98 -9.92
CA LEU A 92 22.02 10.44 -8.57
C LEU A 92 23.02 11.47 -8.02
N ARG A 93 24.29 11.37 -8.44
CA ARG A 93 25.38 12.20 -7.89
C ARG A 93 25.10 13.71 -7.96
N PRO A 94 24.59 14.29 -9.07
CA PRO A 94 24.30 15.72 -9.13
C PRO A 94 23.21 16.16 -8.15
N MET A 95 22.14 15.38 -8.02
CA MET A 95 21.03 15.66 -7.10
C MET A 95 21.47 15.59 -5.65
N ILE A 96 22.18 14.51 -5.27
CA ILE A 96 22.70 14.32 -3.91
C ILE A 96 23.66 15.46 -3.55
N LYS A 97 24.58 15.82 -4.44
CA LYS A 97 25.55 16.91 -4.21
C LYS A 97 24.86 18.26 -4.02
N THR A 98 23.84 18.55 -4.83
CA THR A 98 23.08 19.81 -4.75
C THR A 98 22.27 19.88 -3.46
N LEU A 99 21.56 18.81 -3.09
CA LEU A 99 20.79 18.75 -1.85
C LEU A 99 21.66 18.82 -0.60
N SER A 100 22.83 18.17 -0.60
CA SER A 100 23.77 18.23 0.54
C SER A 100 24.24 19.66 0.78
N LYS A 101 24.51 20.41 -0.28
CA LYS A 101 24.87 21.84 -0.20
C LYS A 101 23.71 22.70 0.29
N PHE A 102 22.50 22.45 -0.21
CA PHE A 102 21.31 23.21 0.17
C PHE A 102 20.92 22.99 1.62
N LEU A 103 20.93 21.73 2.08
CA LEU A 103 20.54 21.34 3.44
C LEU A 103 21.66 21.54 4.47
N GLY A 104 22.90 21.75 4.03
CA GLY A 104 24.06 21.89 4.94
C GLY A 104 24.41 20.60 5.69
N VAL A 105 23.92 19.44 5.24
CA VAL A 105 24.15 18.14 5.88
C VAL A 105 24.67 17.12 4.87
N HIS A 106 25.50 16.18 5.35
CA HIS A 106 25.96 15.05 4.55
C HIS A 106 24.88 13.96 4.49
N PRO A 107 24.67 13.35 3.32
CA PRO A 107 23.69 12.28 3.16
C PRO A 107 24.26 10.98 3.76
N GLN A 108 23.37 10.06 4.14
CA GLN A 108 23.79 8.80 4.79
C GLN A 108 24.40 7.78 3.82
N TYR A 109 24.36 8.04 2.50
CA TYR A 109 24.88 7.17 1.43
C TYR A 109 24.49 5.69 1.55
N ARG A 110 23.28 5.38 2.05
CA ARG A 110 22.81 4.00 2.19
C ARG A 110 22.20 3.51 0.86
N PRO A 111 22.76 2.46 0.23
CA PRO A 111 22.13 1.78 -0.90
C PRO A 111 20.74 1.25 -0.52
N GLY A 112 19.84 1.14 -1.50
CA GLY A 112 18.52 0.52 -1.30
C GLY A 112 17.46 1.37 -0.59
N LEU A 113 17.77 2.58 -0.08
CA LEU A 113 16.76 3.49 0.52
C LEU A 113 15.59 3.76 -0.44
N LEU A 114 15.87 4.00 -1.72
CA LEU A 114 14.85 4.20 -2.76
C LEU A 114 14.02 2.92 -3.01
N GLN A 115 14.62 1.74 -2.86
CA GLN A 115 13.91 0.47 -2.97
C GLN A 115 12.94 0.29 -1.79
N ILE A 116 13.35 0.65 -0.57
CA ILE A 116 12.48 0.60 0.61
C ILE A 116 11.26 1.51 0.42
N ILE A 117 11.45 2.69 -0.18
CA ILE A 117 10.35 3.61 -0.53
C ILE A 117 9.41 2.99 -1.56
N ASP A 118 9.95 2.46 -2.68
CA ASP A 118 9.17 1.76 -3.70
C ASP A 118 8.39 0.57 -3.09
N ASP A 119 9.03 -0.25 -2.24
CA ASP A 119 8.41 -1.42 -1.62
C ASP A 119 7.32 -1.04 -0.61
N ARG A 120 7.47 0.09 0.10
CA ARG A 120 6.40 0.63 0.97
C ARG A 120 5.23 1.10 0.12
N TYR A 121 5.50 1.79 -0.98
CA TYR A 121 4.49 2.25 -1.93
C TYR A 121 3.72 1.08 -2.56
N TYR A 122 4.40 0.04 -3.03
CA TYR A 122 3.74 -1.14 -3.62
C TYR A 122 2.97 -1.95 -2.58
N ARG A 123 3.49 -2.10 -1.35
CA ARG A 123 2.73 -2.72 -0.25
C ARG A 123 1.44 -1.95 0.06
N LYS A 124 1.50 -0.62 0.05
CA LYS A 124 0.34 0.26 0.24
C LYS A 124 -0.68 0.10 -0.88
N LEU A 125 -0.24 0.03 -2.14
CA LEU A 125 -1.14 -0.25 -3.28
C LEU A 125 -1.78 -1.65 -3.19
N ASP A 126 -1.02 -2.67 -2.80
CA ASP A 126 -1.53 -4.03 -2.61
C ASP A 126 -2.58 -4.07 -1.48
N ALA A 127 -2.30 -3.40 -0.35
CA ALA A 127 -3.24 -3.29 0.77
C ALA A 127 -4.54 -2.57 0.39
N ILE A 128 -4.45 -1.48 -0.36
CA ILE A 128 -5.62 -0.76 -0.87
C ILE A 128 -6.42 -1.65 -1.84
N GLY A 129 -5.75 -2.28 -2.81
CA GLY A 129 -6.38 -3.17 -3.78
C GLY A 129 -7.10 -4.34 -3.11
N TYR A 130 -6.41 -5.00 -2.17
CA TYR A 130 -6.98 -6.07 -1.35
C TYR A 130 -8.22 -5.59 -0.59
N THR A 131 -8.13 -4.44 0.10
CA THR A 131 -9.23 -3.91 0.92
C THR A 131 -10.45 -3.54 0.08
N VAL A 132 -10.25 -2.98 -1.11
CA VAL A 132 -11.34 -2.68 -2.05
C VAL A 132 -12.01 -3.96 -2.55
N GLU A 133 -11.24 -5.01 -2.87
CA GLU A 133 -11.78 -6.32 -3.27
C GLU A 133 -12.58 -6.99 -2.14
N HIS A 134 -12.20 -6.72 -0.89
CA HIS A 134 -12.79 -7.32 0.31
C HIS A 134 -13.85 -6.47 1.00
N ASP A 135 -14.24 -5.34 0.41
CA ASP A 135 -15.37 -4.55 0.90
C ASP A 135 -16.68 -5.33 0.77
N ASP A 136 -17.59 -5.17 1.72
CA ASP A 136 -18.84 -5.95 1.85
C ASP A 136 -18.68 -7.49 1.93
N GLY A 137 -17.47 -8.01 2.18
CA GLY A 137 -17.24 -9.44 2.38
C GLY A 137 -17.34 -10.27 1.10
N ARG A 138 -17.12 -9.63 -0.06
CA ARG A 138 -17.13 -10.26 -1.40
C ARG A 138 -15.80 -10.94 -1.76
N GLY A 139 -14.70 -10.52 -1.13
CA GLY A 139 -13.36 -11.02 -1.43
C GLY A 139 -13.09 -12.47 -0.98
N HIS A 140 -12.11 -13.07 -1.64
CA HIS A 140 -11.54 -14.39 -1.34
C HIS A 140 -10.12 -14.18 -0.80
N ARG A 141 -9.61 -15.08 0.06
CA ARG A 141 -8.31 -14.96 0.78
C ARG A 141 -8.37 -14.12 2.06
N ILE A 142 -9.38 -14.39 2.91
CA ILE A 142 -9.52 -13.75 4.23
C ILE A 142 -8.33 -14.05 5.15
N GLU A 143 -7.65 -15.17 4.93
CA GLU A 143 -6.43 -15.58 5.64
C GLU A 143 -5.25 -14.61 5.48
N GLU A 144 -5.26 -13.74 4.47
CA GLU A 144 -4.23 -12.72 4.25
C GLU A 144 -4.55 -11.36 4.90
N ALA A 145 -5.67 -11.26 5.61
CA ALA A 145 -6.09 -10.02 6.23
C ALA A 145 -5.24 -9.70 7.46
N ASP A 146 -4.72 -8.47 7.52
CA ASP A 146 -4.11 -7.92 8.73
C ASP A 146 -5.20 -7.59 9.76
N ILE A 147 -6.37 -7.13 9.30
CA ILE A 147 -7.51 -6.74 10.14
C ILE A 147 -8.81 -7.23 9.52
N VAL A 148 -9.71 -7.78 10.34
CA VAL A 148 -11.08 -8.15 9.94
C VAL A 148 -12.07 -7.31 10.74
N LEU A 149 -12.76 -6.39 10.08
CA LEU A 149 -13.82 -5.58 10.68
C LEU A 149 -15.17 -6.28 10.53
N VAL A 150 -15.83 -6.53 11.65
CA VAL A 150 -17.18 -7.11 11.69
C VAL A 150 -18.16 -6.14 12.32
N GLY A 151 -19.36 -5.99 11.77
CA GLY A 151 -20.37 -5.10 12.35
C GLY A 151 -21.60 -4.94 11.49
N LEU A 152 -22.66 -4.36 12.05
CA LEU A 152 -23.91 -4.10 11.33
C LEU A 152 -23.72 -3.15 10.14
N SER A 153 -24.61 -3.20 9.16
CA SER A 153 -24.64 -2.17 8.11
C SER A 153 -24.66 -0.78 8.74
N ARG A 154 -23.84 0.15 8.21
CA ARG A 154 -23.68 1.55 8.68
C ARG A 154 -22.82 1.79 9.92
N THR A 155 -22.02 0.82 10.35
CA THR A 155 -20.99 1.03 11.39
C THR A 155 -19.66 1.57 10.84
N CYS A 156 -19.69 2.39 9.78
CA CYS A 156 -18.49 3.01 9.17
C CYS A 156 -17.34 2.07 8.74
N LYS A 157 -17.61 0.77 8.51
CA LYS A 157 -16.59 -0.22 8.09
C LYS A 157 -15.76 0.24 6.88
N THR A 158 -16.40 0.57 5.76
CA THR A 158 -15.71 0.94 4.51
C THR A 158 -14.82 2.18 4.65
N PRO A 159 -15.27 3.30 5.27
CA PRO A 159 -14.37 4.41 5.55
C PRO A 159 -13.19 4.04 6.47
N ILE A 160 -13.42 3.25 7.52
CA ILE A 160 -12.36 2.84 8.47
C ILE A 160 -11.35 1.91 7.80
N SER A 161 -11.81 0.91 7.04
CA SER A 161 -10.93 -0.02 6.32
C SER A 161 -10.07 0.69 5.30
N MET A 162 -10.65 1.63 4.54
CA MET A 162 -9.90 2.43 3.59
C MET A 162 -8.91 3.37 4.28
N TYR A 163 -9.27 3.96 5.43
CA TYR A 163 -8.32 4.76 6.22
C TYR A 163 -7.12 3.92 6.68
N LEU A 164 -7.36 2.70 7.17
CA LEU A 164 -6.32 1.78 7.61
C LEU A 164 -5.41 1.35 6.45
N ALA A 165 -5.97 1.02 5.29
CA ALA A 165 -5.22 0.66 4.09
C ALA A 165 -4.42 1.85 3.52
N CYS A 166 -5.05 3.02 3.36
CA CYS A 166 -4.45 4.20 2.75
C CYS A 166 -3.42 4.90 3.63
N ASN A 167 -3.44 4.74 4.95
CA ASN A 167 -2.48 5.43 5.82
C ASN A 167 -1.44 4.49 6.40
N PHE A 168 -1.79 3.22 6.60
CA PHE A 168 -0.93 2.25 7.28
C PHE A 168 -0.54 1.06 6.41
N GLY A 169 -1.09 0.94 5.19
CA GLY A 169 -0.76 -0.15 4.28
C GLY A 169 -1.25 -1.51 4.78
N LEU A 170 -2.35 -1.54 5.54
CA LEU A 170 -2.93 -2.76 6.12
C LEU A 170 -4.02 -3.33 5.23
N LYS A 171 -4.01 -4.65 5.04
CA LYS A 171 -5.04 -5.42 4.37
C LYS A 171 -6.25 -5.60 5.28
N VAL A 172 -7.35 -4.93 4.97
CA VAL A 172 -8.55 -4.95 5.80
C VAL A 172 -9.70 -5.65 5.10
N VAL A 173 -10.37 -6.57 5.79
CA VAL A 173 -11.59 -7.22 5.31
C VAL A 173 -12.80 -6.71 6.07
N ASN A 174 -13.85 -6.32 5.35
CA ASN A 174 -15.12 -5.91 5.96
C ASN A 174 -16.12 -7.06 5.87
N ILE A 175 -16.55 -7.62 7.00
CA ILE A 175 -17.60 -8.65 7.00
C ILE A 175 -18.88 -8.07 7.65
N PRO A 176 -19.97 -7.90 6.86
CA PRO A 176 -21.22 -7.41 7.41
C PRO A 176 -21.87 -8.46 8.31
N ILE A 177 -22.51 -8.01 9.38
CA ILE A 177 -23.33 -8.86 10.25
C ILE A 177 -24.80 -8.68 9.86
N ILE A 178 -25.47 -9.80 9.65
CA ILE A 178 -26.91 -9.91 9.47
C ILE A 178 -27.46 -10.67 10.67
N SER A 179 -28.42 -10.08 11.37
CA SER A 179 -28.97 -10.58 12.64
C SER A 179 -30.06 -11.63 12.42
N GLU A 180 -29.80 -12.62 11.58
CA GLU A 180 -30.71 -13.74 11.30
C GLU A 180 -29.94 -15.05 11.37
N GLU A 181 -30.48 -16.08 12.02
CA GLU A 181 -29.91 -17.43 11.89
C GLU A 181 -30.14 -17.93 10.44
N PRO A 182 -29.14 -18.54 9.77
CA PRO A 182 -27.89 -19.11 10.29
C PRO A 182 -26.64 -18.21 10.14
N TYR A 183 -26.78 -16.91 9.86
CA TYR A 183 -25.65 -16.03 9.52
C TYR A 183 -24.58 -15.94 10.62
N GLY A 184 -24.95 -16.06 11.89
CA GLY A 184 -23.98 -16.11 13.00
C GLY A 184 -22.98 -17.26 12.86
N ALA A 185 -23.44 -18.45 12.49
CA ALA A 185 -22.57 -19.63 12.29
C ALA A 185 -21.68 -19.47 11.05
N GLN A 186 -22.22 -18.88 9.98
CA GLN A 186 -21.45 -18.59 8.77
C GLN A 186 -20.39 -17.51 8.99
N LEU A 187 -20.68 -16.48 9.79
CA LEU A 187 -19.70 -15.45 10.16
C LEU A 187 -18.53 -16.07 10.91
N VAL A 188 -18.80 -16.95 11.88
CA VAL A 188 -17.77 -17.66 12.64
C VAL A 188 -16.92 -18.55 11.73
N SER A 189 -17.51 -19.26 10.76
CA SER A 189 -16.74 -20.08 9.83
C SER A 189 -15.85 -19.26 8.89
N ARG A 190 -16.30 -18.08 8.45
CA ARG A 190 -15.52 -17.17 7.60
C ARG A 190 -14.38 -16.50 8.38
N THR A 191 -14.63 -16.09 9.62
CA THR A 191 -13.63 -15.42 10.48
C THR A 191 -12.58 -16.38 11.03
N ASN A 192 -12.88 -17.67 11.20
CA ASN A 192 -11.90 -18.69 11.60
C ASN A 192 -10.75 -18.89 10.60
N LYS A 193 -10.86 -18.36 9.37
CA LYS A 193 -9.78 -18.38 8.38
C LYS A 193 -8.72 -17.31 8.64
N ALA A 194 -9.06 -16.26 9.41
CA ALA A 194 -8.13 -15.24 9.86
C ALA A 194 -7.58 -15.58 11.26
N PRO A 195 -6.40 -15.06 11.64
CA PRO A 195 -5.95 -15.11 13.02
C PRO A 195 -7.00 -14.52 13.95
N LYS A 196 -7.41 -15.23 15.02
CA LYS A 196 -8.44 -14.71 15.94
C LYS A 196 -8.11 -13.33 16.52
N GLN A 197 -6.82 -13.03 16.63
CA GLN A 197 -6.30 -11.77 17.15
C GLN A 197 -6.43 -10.60 16.17
N SER A 198 -6.93 -10.78 14.95
CA SER A 198 -7.12 -9.70 13.96
C SER A 198 -8.58 -9.23 13.80
N VAL A 199 -9.54 -9.81 14.53
CA VAL A 199 -10.96 -9.50 14.38
C VAL A 199 -11.42 -8.41 15.35
N ILE A 200 -12.04 -7.34 14.80
CA ILE A 200 -12.63 -6.23 15.56
C ILE A 200 -14.13 -6.11 15.29
N GLY A 201 -14.92 -6.14 16.36
CA GLY A 201 -16.35 -5.84 16.34
C GLY A 201 -16.64 -4.35 16.42
N LEU A 202 -17.23 -3.76 15.39
CA LEU A 202 -17.68 -2.37 15.42
C LEU A 202 -19.08 -2.27 16.03
N MET A 203 -19.20 -1.46 17.07
CA MET A 203 -20.43 -1.15 17.78
C MET A 203 -20.82 0.31 17.58
N ILE A 204 -22.11 0.61 17.67
CA ILE A 204 -22.66 1.96 17.53
C ILE A 204 -23.90 2.09 18.43
N ASP A 205 -24.20 3.31 18.88
CA ASP A 205 -25.44 3.63 19.55
C ASP A 205 -26.66 3.31 18.67
N ALA A 206 -27.72 2.83 19.31
CA ALA A 206 -28.92 2.39 18.61
C ALA A 206 -29.65 3.57 17.93
N ASN A 207 -29.70 4.73 18.57
CA ASN A 207 -30.39 5.89 18.01
C ASN A 207 -29.60 6.49 16.85
N GLU A 208 -28.26 6.57 16.99
CA GLU A 208 -27.40 7.00 15.88
C GLU A 208 -27.47 6.05 14.70
N LEU A 209 -27.45 4.72 14.94
CA LEU A 209 -27.59 3.75 13.87
C LEU A 209 -28.94 3.86 13.17
N ALA A 210 -30.03 3.99 13.92
CA ALA A 210 -31.37 4.21 13.36
C ALA A 210 -31.39 5.48 12.49
N ARG A 211 -30.85 6.60 12.99
CA ARG A 211 -30.75 7.87 12.26
C ARG A 211 -29.98 7.72 10.94
N VAL A 212 -28.78 7.14 10.96
CA VAL A 212 -27.96 6.96 9.74
C VAL A 212 -28.65 6.02 8.73
N ARG A 213 -29.38 5.02 9.23
CA ARG A 213 -30.16 4.12 8.37
C ARG A 213 -31.38 4.81 7.77
N GLU A 214 -32.05 5.68 8.51
CA GLU A 214 -33.15 6.52 8.03
C GLU A 214 -32.67 7.50 6.95
N GLU A 215 -31.55 8.18 7.18
CA GLU A 215 -30.92 9.06 6.18
C GLU A 215 -30.57 8.31 4.89
N ARG A 216 -30.06 7.09 4.99
CA ARG A 216 -29.82 6.25 3.80
C ARG A 216 -31.11 5.82 3.12
N ALA A 217 -32.10 5.44 3.91
CA ALA A 217 -33.40 4.98 3.42
C ALA A 217 -34.09 6.07 2.60
N SER A 218 -34.11 7.32 3.10
CA SER A 218 -34.72 8.45 2.40
C SER A 218 -34.08 8.74 1.04
N LEU A 219 -32.75 8.56 0.91
CA LEU A 219 -32.03 8.66 -0.37
C LEU A 219 -32.41 7.56 -1.38
N LEU A 220 -32.90 6.40 -0.91
CA LEU A 220 -33.25 5.25 -1.74
C LEU A 220 -34.76 5.16 -2.07
N MET A 221 -35.60 5.99 -1.46
CA MET A 221 -37.07 5.97 -1.61
C MET A 221 -37.61 6.46 -2.98
N GLY A 222 -36.74 6.67 -3.97
CA GLY A 222 -37.15 6.85 -5.38
C GLY A 222 -37.72 5.57 -6.04
N SER A 223 -37.53 4.39 -5.44
CA SER A 223 -37.98 3.10 -5.97
C SER A 223 -39.14 2.55 -5.14
N LYS A 224 -40.35 2.47 -5.73
CA LYS A 224 -41.63 2.24 -5.03
C LYS A 224 -41.84 0.83 -4.44
N ASP A 225 -40.95 -0.14 -4.70
CA ASP A 225 -41.24 -1.56 -4.44
C ASP A 225 -40.78 -2.13 -3.09
N ASN A 226 -40.20 -1.33 -2.17
CA ASN A 226 -39.60 -1.90 -0.94
C ASN A 226 -39.89 -1.17 0.39
N ARG A 227 -41.03 -0.49 0.51
CA ARG A 227 -41.36 0.33 1.70
C ARG A 227 -41.33 -0.40 3.04
N HIS A 228 -41.85 -1.63 3.12
CA HIS A 228 -41.89 -2.38 4.38
C HIS A 228 -40.49 -2.84 4.86
N ALA A 229 -39.64 -3.29 3.95
CA ALA A 229 -38.25 -3.63 4.25
C ALA A 229 -37.43 -2.38 4.67
N ILE A 230 -37.70 -1.24 4.03
CA ILE A 230 -37.06 0.04 4.38
C ILE A 230 -37.52 0.57 5.75
N MET A 231 -38.80 0.40 6.11
CA MET A 231 -39.34 0.78 7.43
C MET A 231 -38.73 -0.03 8.58
N ASN A 232 -38.62 -1.34 8.40
CA ASN A 232 -38.00 -2.23 9.40
C ASN A 232 -36.48 -1.95 9.58
N TYR A 233 -35.78 -1.54 8.51
CA TYR A 233 -34.34 -1.29 8.52
C TYR A 233 -33.88 -0.24 9.54
N HIS A 234 -34.71 0.77 9.85
CA HIS A 234 -34.41 1.84 10.81
C HIS A 234 -35.29 1.80 12.07
N ASP A 235 -36.15 0.79 12.24
CA ASP A 235 -36.94 0.63 13.46
C ASP A 235 -36.03 0.43 14.68
N ILE A 236 -36.19 1.28 15.69
CA ILE A 236 -35.32 1.31 16.86
C ILE A 236 -35.39 0.02 17.68
N THR A 237 -36.54 -0.68 17.67
CA THR A 237 -36.71 -1.94 18.41
C THR A 237 -35.93 -3.05 17.71
N GLN A 238 -36.00 -3.13 16.39
CA GLN A 238 -35.21 -4.04 15.59
C GLN A 238 -33.71 -3.74 15.73
N VAL A 239 -33.28 -2.50 15.55
CA VAL A 239 -31.86 -2.08 15.67
C VAL A 239 -31.30 -2.45 17.05
N ARG A 240 -32.05 -2.25 18.14
CA ARG A 240 -31.65 -2.69 19.48
C ARG A 240 -31.51 -4.21 19.58
N GLY A 241 -32.37 -4.97 18.92
CA GLY A 241 -32.26 -6.43 18.80
C GLY A 241 -30.96 -6.84 18.09
N GLU A 242 -30.68 -6.26 16.93
CA GLU A 242 -29.47 -6.54 16.15
C GLU A 242 -28.18 -6.22 16.93
N LEU A 243 -28.15 -5.08 17.64
CA LEU A 243 -27.01 -4.69 18.45
C LEU A 243 -26.82 -5.62 19.66
N ARG A 244 -27.90 -6.13 20.28
CA ARG A 244 -27.80 -7.15 21.33
C ARG A 244 -27.21 -8.44 20.79
N PHE A 245 -27.66 -8.88 19.62
CA PHE A 245 -27.11 -10.06 18.95
C PHE A 245 -25.60 -9.90 18.71
N CYS A 246 -25.16 -8.75 18.18
CA CYS A 246 -23.74 -8.47 17.95
C CYS A 246 -22.92 -8.52 19.24
N ARG A 247 -23.38 -7.87 20.32
CA ARG A 247 -22.68 -7.91 21.63
C ARG A 247 -22.50 -9.33 22.15
N MET A 248 -23.56 -10.14 22.09
CA MET A 248 -23.50 -11.53 22.52
C MET A 248 -22.53 -12.36 21.67
N LEU A 249 -22.55 -12.14 20.35
CA LEU A 249 -21.68 -12.84 19.42
C LEU A 249 -20.21 -12.49 19.65
N PHE A 250 -19.89 -11.21 19.79
CA PHE A 250 -18.52 -10.73 20.01
C PHE A 250 -17.97 -11.24 21.34
N ALA A 251 -18.76 -11.17 22.41
CA ALA A 251 -18.39 -11.71 23.72
C ALA A 251 -18.16 -13.23 23.67
N LYS A 252 -19.02 -13.99 22.96
CA LYS A 252 -18.88 -15.43 22.80
C LYS A 252 -17.61 -15.83 22.04
N GLN A 253 -17.18 -15.02 21.06
CA GLN A 253 -15.97 -15.27 20.27
C GLN A 253 -14.69 -14.69 20.90
N GLY A 254 -14.83 -13.82 21.91
CA GLY A 254 -13.70 -13.12 22.52
C GLY A 254 -13.09 -12.06 21.58
N TRP A 255 -13.89 -11.48 20.69
CA TRP A 255 -13.42 -10.40 19.81
C TRP A 255 -13.43 -9.07 20.53
N GLU A 256 -12.36 -8.29 20.32
CA GLU A 256 -12.29 -6.91 20.77
C GLU A 256 -13.35 -6.05 20.06
N THR A 257 -13.89 -5.04 20.75
CA THR A 257 -14.98 -4.22 20.21
C THR A 257 -14.70 -2.73 20.30
N VAL A 258 -14.87 -2.00 19.21
CA VAL A 258 -14.68 -0.55 19.16
C VAL A 258 -16.02 0.15 18.91
N ASP A 259 -16.32 1.16 19.72
CA ASP A 259 -17.50 2.00 19.53
C ASP A 259 -17.19 3.12 18.53
N VAL A 260 -18.02 3.25 17.48
CA VAL A 260 -17.86 4.25 16.41
C VAL A 260 -18.82 5.44 16.55
N THR A 261 -19.60 5.51 17.63
CA THR A 261 -20.66 6.51 17.82
C THR A 261 -20.11 7.92 17.84
N ARG A 262 -20.42 8.70 16.79
CA ARG A 262 -20.02 10.12 16.63
C ARG A 262 -18.50 10.36 16.77
N ARG A 263 -17.69 9.38 16.37
CA ARG A 263 -16.21 9.48 16.41
C ARG A 263 -15.63 9.67 15.02
N ALA A 264 -14.47 10.33 14.95
CA ALA A 264 -13.75 10.48 13.71
C ALA A 264 -13.14 9.15 13.26
N ILE A 265 -12.93 8.97 11.95
CA ILE A 265 -12.40 7.72 11.39
C ILE A 265 -10.96 7.49 11.89
N GLU A 266 -10.19 8.58 12.01
CA GLU A 266 -8.83 8.61 12.52
C GLU A 266 -8.74 8.13 13.96
N GLU A 267 -9.65 8.59 14.83
CA GLU A 267 -9.72 8.20 16.23
C GLU A 267 -10.06 6.72 16.40
N VAL A 268 -11.04 6.24 15.61
CA VAL A 268 -11.42 4.82 15.60
C VAL A 268 -10.29 3.96 15.05
N GLY A 269 -9.63 4.40 13.98
CA GLY A 269 -8.48 3.71 13.40
C GLY A 269 -7.32 3.59 14.39
N ALA A 270 -6.98 4.66 15.11
CA ALA A 270 -5.94 4.63 16.14
C ALA A 270 -6.25 3.65 17.27
N GLU A 271 -7.50 3.60 17.74
CA GLU A 271 -7.92 2.63 18.77
C GLU A 271 -7.86 1.18 18.26
N ILE A 272 -8.23 0.93 17.00
CA ILE A 272 -8.11 -0.40 16.39
C ILE A 272 -6.65 -0.87 16.40
N LEU A 273 -5.71 0.01 16.00
CA LEU A 273 -4.28 -0.32 15.99
C LEU A 273 -3.76 -0.64 17.40
N ASP A 274 -4.18 0.14 18.39
CA ASP A 274 -3.79 -0.06 19.80
C ASP A 274 -4.30 -1.40 20.36
N ARG A 275 -5.59 -1.71 20.17
CA ARG A 275 -6.19 -2.97 20.64
C ARG A 275 -5.56 -4.20 20.00
N LEU A 276 -5.22 -4.10 18.72
CA LEU A 276 -4.55 -5.17 17.97
C LEU A 276 -3.03 -5.21 18.20
N LYS A 277 -2.47 -4.24 18.95
CA LYS A 277 -1.03 -4.08 19.21
C LYS A 277 -0.19 -4.05 17.93
N ILE A 278 -0.76 -3.49 16.86
CA ILE A 278 -0.07 -3.35 15.58
C ILE A 278 0.88 -2.16 15.68
N SER A 279 2.18 -2.46 15.64
CA SER A 279 3.21 -1.42 15.58
C SER A 279 3.37 -0.97 14.13
N VAL A 280 2.81 0.20 13.81
CA VAL A 280 3.02 0.88 12.53
C VAL A 280 3.86 2.13 12.74
N ASP A 281 4.80 2.37 11.82
CA ASP A 281 5.60 3.60 11.80
C ASP A 281 4.66 4.80 11.59
N MET A 282 4.28 5.45 12.68
CA MET A 282 3.36 6.60 12.74
C MET A 282 3.95 7.88 12.16
N THR A 283 5.12 7.85 11.51
CA THR A 283 5.68 9.04 10.86
C THR A 283 4.72 9.50 9.76
N PRO A 284 4.13 10.70 9.87
CA PRO A 284 3.38 11.27 8.78
C PRO A 284 4.32 11.36 7.58
N GLU A 285 3.91 10.82 6.44
CA GLU A 285 4.59 11.07 5.18
C GLU A 285 4.49 12.59 4.92
N MET A 286 5.57 13.33 5.21
CA MET A 286 5.79 14.70 4.74
C MET A 286 6.02 14.69 3.22
#